data_AF-A0A6A4RVE8-F1
#
_entry.id   AF-A0A6A4RVE8-F1
#
_cell.length_a   1.000
_cell.length_b   1.000
_cell.length_c   1.000
_cell.angle_alpha   90.00
_cell.angle_beta   90.00
_cell.angle_gamma   90.00
#
_symmetry.space_group_name_H-M   'P 1'
#
loop_
_entity.id
_entity.type
_entity.pdbx_description
1 polymer ?
#
loop_
_entity_poly.entity_id
_entity_poly.type
_entity_poly.pdbx_seq_one_letter_code
_entity_poly.pdbx_strand_id
1 'polypeptide(L)'
;MPTQLFPTLLVCVELTTSVIRSRCLLHRFKTVATAKRHDVERHFSSCHNTFNASYSPGSSLEVEEACELKAALGKQQSFFTRSMKKSQAAMEASFRAAYFLTKSKKTFSEGDVLKGAMTVITNALFKDEKNGPEVIAALSDVQFGASTIAGRVSTMSEDLTVQLDRDLSTCRWFSIQCDETVDTISTVQLIMFVQMVFDDISTN
;
A
#
# COMPACT_ATOMS: atom_id res chain seq x y z
N MET A 1 44.77 -11.76 -3.26
CA MET A 1 43.94 -11.71 -4.48
C MET A 1 42.89 -10.63 -4.27
N PRO A 2 43.02 -9.44 -4.88
CA PRO A 2 42.10 -8.35 -4.58
C PRO A 2 40.76 -8.61 -5.26
N THR A 3 39.71 -8.72 -4.43
CA THR A 3 38.31 -8.81 -4.81
C THR A 3 37.96 -7.56 -5.61
N GLN A 4 37.87 -7.70 -6.94
CA GLN A 4 37.41 -6.62 -7.79
C GLN A 4 35.97 -6.30 -7.41
N LEU A 5 35.75 -5.11 -6.86
CA LEU A 5 34.43 -4.47 -6.83
C LEU A 5 34.02 -4.21 -8.28
N PHE A 6 33.42 -5.22 -8.91
CA PHE A 6 32.75 -5.07 -10.21
C PHE A 6 31.61 -4.06 -10.08
N PRO A 7 31.25 -3.34 -11.16
CA PRO A 7 30.34 -2.19 -11.18
C PRO A 7 28.90 -2.64 -10.93
N THR A 8 28.63 -3.03 -9.70
CA THR A 8 27.31 -3.43 -9.19
C THR A 8 26.53 -2.20 -8.74
N LEU A 9 27.14 -1.01 -8.81
CA LEU A 9 26.56 0.24 -8.32
C LEU A 9 25.53 0.89 -9.26
N LEU A 10 25.45 0.48 -10.53
CA LEU A 10 24.72 1.25 -11.57
C LEU A 10 23.51 0.57 -12.20
N VAL A 11 23.11 -0.60 -11.69
CA VAL A 11 21.82 -1.21 -12.02
C VAL A 11 20.89 -1.07 -10.83
N CYS A 12 19.85 -0.25 -10.97
CA CYS A 12 18.78 -0.22 -10.00
C CYS A 12 17.74 -1.28 -10.39
N VAL A 13 17.45 -2.17 -9.46
CA VAL A 13 16.34 -3.13 -9.56
C VAL A 13 15.12 -2.44 -8.97
N GLU A 14 14.19 -2.00 -9.81
CA GLU A 14 12.92 -1.42 -9.33
C GLU A 14 11.88 -2.53 -9.14
N LEU A 15 11.35 -2.64 -7.91
CA LEU A 15 10.18 -3.45 -7.59
C LEU A 15 8.94 -2.59 -7.80
N THR A 16 8.32 -2.67 -8.98
CA THR A 16 6.97 -2.15 -9.17
C THR A 16 6.07 -3.30 -9.60
N THR A 17 5.12 -3.64 -8.73
CA THR A 17 3.96 -4.51 -8.99
C THR A 17 4.21 -5.72 -9.91
N SER A 18 4.57 -6.86 -9.30
CA SER A 18 4.65 -8.21 -9.91
C SER A 18 5.69 -8.49 -11.01
N VAL A 19 6.42 -7.49 -11.55
CA VAL A 19 7.48 -7.73 -12.55
C VAL A 19 8.77 -7.02 -12.16
N ILE A 20 9.84 -7.79 -11.89
CA ILE A 20 11.18 -7.26 -11.63
C ILE A 20 11.77 -6.75 -12.95
N ARG A 21 11.86 -5.43 -13.13
CA ARG A 21 12.53 -4.81 -14.29
C ARG A 21 13.78 -4.07 -13.84
N SER A 22 14.93 -4.50 -14.35
CA SER A 22 16.21 -3.84 -14.12
C SER A 22 16.35 -2.63 -15.03
N ARG A 23 16.77 -1.49 -14.50
CA ARG A 23 16.98 -0.27 -15.29
C ARG A 23 18.41 0.23 -15.16
N CYS A 24 18.97 0.65 -16.29
CA CYS A 24 20.28 1.28 -16.34
C CYS A 24 20.16 2.78 -16.04
N LEU A 25 20.88 3.25 -15.02
CA LEU A 25 20.86 4.67 -14.61
C LEU A 25 21.63 5.56 -15.59
N LEU A 26 22.70 5.06 -16.18
CA LEU A 26 23.53 5.78 -17.16
C LEU A 26 22.81 5.99 -18.51
N HIS A 27 21.84 5.14 -18.84
CA HIS A 27 21.09 5.19 -20.10
C HIS A 27 19.69 5.79 -19.93
N ARG A 28 19.52 6.79 -19.05
CA ARG A 28 18.21 7.42 -18.75
C ARG A 28 17.09 6.38 -18.60
N PHE A 29 17.35 5.31 -17.83
CA PHE A 29 16.38 4.27 -17.44
C PHE A 29 15.92 3.30 -18.54
N LYS A 30 16.77 3.02 -19.55
CA LYS A 30 16.51 1.87 -20.45
C LYS A 30 16.46 0.55 -19.66
N THR A 31 15.49 -0.30 -20.01
CA THR A 31 15.29 -1.61 -19.39
C THR A 31 16.40 -2.57 -19.81
N VAL A 32 17.01 -3.23 -18.82
CA VAL A 32 17.91 -4.37 -19.02
C VAL A 32 17.09 -5.65 -18.99
N ALA A 33 17.34 -6.56 -19.94
CA ALA A 33 16.53 -7.75 -20.17
C ALA A 33 16.29 -8.59 -18.91
N THR A 34 17.33 -8.82 -18.09
CA THR A 34 17.20 -9.40 -16.76
C THR A 34 18.27 -8.85 -15.80
N ALA A 35 18.05 -8.99 -14.48
CA ALA A 35 19.03 -8.62 -13.44
C ALA A 35 20.21 -9.61 -13.30
N LYS A 36 20.44 -10.49 -14.28
CA LYS A 36 21.54 -11.47 -14.21
C LYS A 36 22.88 -10.80 -14.49
N ARG A 37 23.92 -11.22 -13.77
CA ARG A 37 25.28 -10.67 -13.88
C ARG A 37 25.77 -10.56 -15.34
N HIS A 38 25.64 -11.63 -16.12
CA HIS A 38 26.10 -11.63 -17.52
C HIS A 38 25.29 -10.68 -18.42
N ASP A 39 24.01 -10.46 -18.14
CA ASP A 39 23.16 -9.55 -18.91
C ASP A 39 23.52 -8.09 -18.60
N VAL A 40 23.79 -7.79 -17.33
CA VAL A 40 24.26 -6.48 -16.88
C VAL A 40 25.65 -6.15 -17.44
N GLU A 41 26.57 -7.12 -17.38
CA GLU A 41 27.93 -6.97 -17.89
C GLU A 41 27.93 -6.75 -19.40
N ARG A 42 27.20 -7.58 -20.15
CA ARG A 42 27.03 -7.41 -21.60
C ARG A 42 26.43 -6.04 -21.93
N HIS A 43 25.38 -5.61 -21.21
CA HIS A 43 24.77 -4.30 -21.41
C HIS A 43 25.78 -3.17 -21.19
N PHE A 44 26.53 -3.23 -20.09
CA PHE A 44 27.55 -2.23 -19.77
C PHE A 44 28.63 -2.18 -20.86
N SER A 45 29.18 -3.31 -21.28
CA SER A 45 30.18 -3.34 -22.34
C SER A 45 29.64 -2.89 -23.71
N SER A 46 28.39 -3.20 -24.05
CA SER A 46 27.81 -2.82 -25.34
C SER A 46 27.33 -1.38 -25.41
N CYS A 47 26.89 -0.81 -24.29
CA CYS A 47 26.23 0.49 -24.25
C CYS A 47 27.11 1.56 -23.57
N HIS A 48 28.02 1.18 -22.68
CA HIS A 48 28.87 2.07 -21.88
C HIS A 48 30.37 1.76 -22.07
N ASN A 49 30.78 1.36 -23.27
CA ASN A 49 32.17 1.03 -23.59
C ASN A 49 33.16 2.19 -23.31
N THR A 50 32.70 3.43 -23.38
CA THR A 50 33.52 4.63 -23.11
C THR A 50 33.45 5.12 -21.67
N PHE A 51 32.54 4.60 -20.84
CA PHE A 51 32.32 5.11 -19.49
C PHE A 51 33.58 5.00 -18.63
N ASN A 52 34.27 3.85 -18.67
CA ASN A 52 35.51 3.62 -17.93
C ASN A 52 36.70 4.48 -18.43
N ALA A 53 36.60 5.07 -19.63
CA ALA A 53 37.60 6.00 -20.14
C ALA A 53 37.42 7.41 -19.56
N SER A 54 36.18 7.80 -19.26
CA SER A 54 35.84 9.09 -18.63
C SER A 54 35.84 9.02 -17.10
N TYR A 55 35.47 7.87 -16.54
CA TYR A 55 35.37 7.61 -15.11
C TYR A 55 36.13 6.34 -14.78
N SER A 56 37.37 6.46 -14.30
CA SER A 56 38.18 5.29 -13.99
C SER A 56 37.60 4.52 -12.80
N PRO A 57 37.63 3.17 -12.83
CA PRO A 57 37.09 2.34 -11.76
C PRO A 57 37.68 2.69 -10.38
N GLY A 58 36.82 3.00 -9.42
CA GLY A 58 37.19 3.39 -8.06
C GLY A 58 37.67 4.83 -7.91
N SER A 59 37.53 5.67 -8.94
CA SER A 59 37.86 7.10 -8.85
C SER A 59 36.82 7.88 -8.05
N SER A 60 37.23 9.02 -7.49
CA SER A 60 36.31 9.95 -6.82
C SER A 60 35.19 10.41 -7.75
N LEU A 61 35.49 10.60 -9.04
CA LEU A 61 34.53 11.06 -10.04
C LEU A 61 33.46 10.00 -10.36
N GLU A 62 33.82 8.71 -10.38
CA GLU A 62 32.83 7.63 -10.57
C GLU A 62 31.85 7.57 -9.39
N VAL A 63 32.38 7.70 -8.16
CA VAL A 63 31.56 7.67 -6.94
C VAL A 63 30.62 8.87 -6.89
N GLU A 64 31.09 10.05 -7.30
CA GLU A 64 30.30 11.28 -7.37
C GLU A 64 29.17 11.15 -8.41
N GLU A 65 29.47 10.73 -9.64
CA GLU A 65 28.47 10.48 -10.70
C GLU A 65 27.43 9.44 -10.27
N ALA A 66 27.85 8.34 -9.64
CA ALA A 66 26.93 7.33 -9.13
C ALA A 66 26.02 7.87 -8.02
N CYS A 67 26.56 8.71 -7.13
CA CYS A 67 25.77 9.41 -6.10
C CYS A 67 24.76 10.38 -6.72
N GLU A 68 25.14 11.13 -7.75
CA GLU A 68 24.23 12.04 -8.46
C GLU A 68 23.09 11.30 -9.15
N LEU A 69 23.40 10.22 -9.88
CA LEU A 69 22.39 9.39 -10.55
C LEU A 69 21.43 8.74 -9.55
N LYS A 70 21.95 8.28 -8.42
CA LYS A 70 21.12 7.74 -7.32
C LYS A 70 20.26 8.82 -6.68
N ALA A 71 20.79 10.03 -6.49
CA ALA A 71 20.03 11.16 -5.96
C ALA A 71 18.92 11.62 -6.94
N ALA A 72 19.21 11.63 -8.25
CA ALA A 72 18.23 11.92 -9.30
C ALA A 72 17.11 10.88 -9.33
N LEU A 73 17.45 9.59 -9.23
CA LEU A 73 16.45 8.52 -9.10
C LEU A 73 15.63 8.68 -7.83
N GLY A 74 16.26 8.93 -6.69
CA GLY A 74 15.58 9.16 -5.41
C GLY A 74 14.60 10.32 -5.49
N LYS A 75 14.97 11.43 -6.16
CA LYS A 75 14.06 12.55 -6.45
C LYS A 75 12.88 12.11 -7.32
N GLN A 76 13.11 11.36 -8.40
CA GLN A 76 12.02 10.86 -9.25
C GLN A 76 11.06 9.93 -8.49
N GLN A 77 11.60 8.98 -7.71
CA GLN A 77 10.82 8.06 -6.89
C GLN A 77 10.09 8.77 -5.74
N SER A 78 10.64 9.88 -5.23
CA SER A 78 10.00 10.67 -4.17
C SER A 78 8.64 11.24 -4.58
N PHE A 79 8.44 11.58 -5.86
CA PHE A 79 7.14 12.02 -6.37
C PHE A 79 6.10 10.91 -6.29
N PHE A 80 6.45 9.70 -6.73
CA PHE A 80 5.55 8.55 -6.69
C PHE A 80 5.25 8.12 -5.25
N THR A 81 6.28 8.00 -4.41
CA THR A 81 6.10 7.59 -3.00
C THR A 81 5.29 8.61 -2.21
N ARG A 82 5.44 9.92 -2.45
CA ARG A 82 4.60 10.95 -1.82
C ARG A 82 3.13 10.81 -2.23
N SER A 83 2.86 10.58 -3.52
CA SER A 83 1.51 10.34 -4.03
C SER A 83 0.89 9.07 -3.42
N MET A 84 1.66 7.98 -3.34
CA MET A 84 1.22 6.73 -2.72
C MET A 84 0.90 6.90 -1.23
N LYS A 85 1.72 7.63 -0.48
CA LYS A 85 1.45 7.92 0.95
C LYS A 85 0.15 8.70 1.15
N LYS A 86 -0.13 9.71 0.31
CA LYS A 86 -1.40 10.45 0.34
C LYS A 86 -2.59 9.54 0.01
N SER A 87 -2.47 8.71 -1.02
CA SER A 87 -3.49 7.74 -1.40
C SER A 87 -3.76 6.71 -0.29
N GLN A 88 -2.71 6.26 0.41
CA GLN A 88 -2.84 5.33 1.53
C GLN A 88 -3.61 5.94 2.70
N ALA A 89 -3.31 7.21 3.06
CA ALA A 89 -4.04 7.90 4.12
C ALA A 89 -5.53 8.08 3.79
N ALA A 90 -5.85 8.43 2.54
CA ALA A 90 -7.23 8.54 2.07
C ALA A 90 -7.95 7.17 2.07
N MET A 91 -7.24 6.11 1.69
CA MET A 91 -7.75 4.74 1.74
C MET A 91 -8.07 4.31 3.18
N GLU A 92 -7.13 4.50 4.10
CA GLU A 92 -7.32 4.21 5.53
C GLU A 92 -8.51 4.98 6.11
N ALA A 93 -8.63 6.27 5.80
CA ALA A 93 -9.79 7.07 6.20
C ALA A 93 -11.12 6.49 5.67
N SER A 94 -11.14 6.00 4.42
CA SER A 94 -12.34 5.37 3.84
C SER A 94 -12.73 4.07 4.55
N PHE A 95 -11.76 3.25 4.97
CA PHE A 95 -12.02 2.03 5.75
C PHE A 95 -12.57 2.38 7.13
N ARG A 96 -11.99 3.37 7.82
CA ARG A 96 -12.48 3.82 9.13
C ARG A 96 -13.90 4.37 9.06
N ALA A 97 -14.20 5.15 8.03
CA ALA A 97 -15.55 5.64 7.78
C ALA A 97 -16.54 4.50 7.52
N ALA A 98 -16.18 3.54 6.66
CA ALA A 98 -17.00 2.38 6.38
C ALA A 98 -17.29 1.58 7.66
N TYR A 99 -16.26 1.30 8.47
CA TYR A 99 -16.40 0.63 9.76
C TYR A 99 -17.32 1.41 10.71
N PHE A 100 -17.16 2.72 10.81
CA PHE A 100 -18.02 3.57 11.64
C PHE A 100 -19.49 3.51 11.21
N LEU A 101 -19.76 3.58 9.91
CA LEU A 101 -21.12 3.48 9.36
C LEU A 101 -21.74 2.11 9.65
N THR A 102 -21.01 1.02 9.37
CA THR A 102 -21.47 -0.34 9.63
C THR A 102 -21.75 -0.58 11.13
N LYS A 103 -20.84 -0.13 12.00
CA LYS A 103 -21.02 -0.23 13.47
C LYS A 103 -22.23 0.56 13.95
N SER A 104 -22.51 1.69 13.32
CA SER A 104 -23.67 2.54 13.62
C SER A 104 -24.97 2.06 12.94
N LYS A 105 -24.95 0.88 12.29
CA LYS A 105 -26.08 0.31 11.53
C LYS A 105 -26.63 1.26 10.46
N LYS A 106 -25.73 2.05 9.86
CA LYS A 106 -26.05 3.00 8.80
C LYS A 106 -25.95 2.33 7.43
N THR A 107 -26.76 2.82 6.50
CA THR A 107 -26.76 2.38 5.10
C THR A 107 -25.51 2.87 4.38
N PHE A 108 -25.07 2.14 3.35
CA PHE A 108 -23.88 2.55 2.58
C PHE A 108 -24.08 3.88 1.83
N SER A 109 -25.32 4.23 1.49
CA SER A 109 -25.69 5.51 0.88
C SER A 109 -25.51 6.71 1.81
N GLU A 110 -25.47 6.51 3.13
CA GLU A 110 -25.20 7.60 4.08
C GLU A 110 -23.73 8.07 4.03
N GLY A 111 -22.83 7.34 3.34
CA GLY A 111 -21.45 7.77 3.12
C GLY A 111 -21.34 9.11 2.39
N ASP A 112 -22.15 9.32 1.35
CA ASP A 112 -22.15 10.58 0.59
C ASP A 112 -22.68 11.75 1.43
N VAL A 113 -23.69 11.50 2.27
CA VAL A 113 -24.23 12.50 3.21
C VAL A 113 -23.17 12.88 4.25
N LEU A 114 -22.45 11.90 4.80
CA LEU A 114 -21.37 12.13 5.74
C LEU A 114 -20.25 12.96 5.11
N LYS A 115 -19.82 12.63 3.90
CA LYS A 115 -18.81 13.42 3.16
C LYS A 115 -19.29 14.86 2.91
N GLY A 116 -20.56 15.03 2.54
CA GLY A 116 -21.18 16.34 2.37
C GLY A 116 -21.12 17.17 3.65
N ALA A 117 -21.53 16.60 4.78
CA ALA A 117 -21.47 17.27 6.08
C ALA A 117 -20.04 17.65 6.48
N MET A 118 -19.08 16.72 6.35
CA MET A 118 -17.67 16.99 6.63
C MET A 118 -17.11 18.10 5.74
N THR A 119 -17.50 18.14 4.46
CA THR A 119 -17.05 19.17 3.52
C THR A 119 -17.57 20.55 3.92
N VAL A 120 -18.85 20.66 4.31
CA VAL A 120 -19.44 21.92 4.80
C VAL A 120 -18.70 22.42 6.04
N ILE A 121 -18.48 21.54 7.03
CA ILE A 121 -17.79 21.89 8.28
C ILE A 121 -16.35 22.31 8.00
N THR A 122 -15.63 21.55 7.17
CA THR A 122 -14.22 21.81 6.88
C THR A 122 -14.05 23.13 6.13
N ASN A 123 -14.94 23.42 5.16
CA ASN A 123 -14.93 24.70 4.48
C ASN A 123 -15.27 25.87 5.42
N ALA A 124 -16.18 25.70 6.37
CA ALA A 124 -16.52 26.76 7.32
C ALA A 124 -15.37 27.07 8.29
N LEU A 125 -14.64 26.04 8.74
CA LEU A 125 -13.59 26.18 9.75
C LEU A 125 -12.22 26.52 9.18
N PHE A 126 -11.90 26.01 7.98
CA PHE A 126 -10.53 26.04 7.48
C PHE A 126 -10.35 26.86 6.20
N LYS A 127 -11.39 27.41 5.57
CA LYS A 127 -11.24 28.10 4.28
C LYS A 127 -10.22 29.23 4.28
N ASP A 128 -10.14 30.00 5.37
CA ASP A 128 -9.22 31.14 5.50
C ASP A 128 -7.94 30.81 6.30
N GLU A 129 -7.79 29.56 6.73
CA GLU A 129 -6.62 29.09 7.48
C GLU A 129 -5.43 28.80 6.55
N LYS A 130 -4.20 29.06 7.03
CA LYS A 130 -2.97 28.87 6.24
C LYS A 130 -2.84 27.44 5.68
N ASN A 131 -3.26 26.43 6.45
CA ASN A 131 -3.21 25.01 6.05
C ASN A 131 -4.55 24.49 5.51
N GLY A 132 -5.56 25.36 5.40
CA GLY A 132 -6.92 24.99 5.06
C GLY A 132 -7.11 24.31 3.70
N PRO A 133 -6.53 24.85 2.62
CA PRO A 133 -6.63 24.23 1.30
C PRO A 133 -6.10 22.79 1.27
N GLU A 134 -5.08 22.47 2.05
CA GLU A 134 -4.52 21.11 2.13
C GLU A 134 -5.48 20.14 2.84
N VAL A 135 -6.11 20.58 3.92
CA VAL A 135 -7.10 19.77 4.66
C VAL A 135 -8.35 19.52 3.81
N ILE A 136 -8.85 20.55 3.13
CA ILE A 136 -10.01 20.45 2.22
C ILE A 136 -9.70 19.49 1.07
N ALA A 137 -8.51 19.60 0.46
CA ALA A 137 -8.07 18.68 -0.58
C ALA A 137 -7.97 17.23 -0.07
N ALA A 138 -7.36 17.03 1.10
CA ALA A 138 -7.22 15.71 1.71
C ALA A 138 -8.58 15.05 1.99
N LEU A 139 -9.58 15.81 2.46
CA LEU A 139 -10.95 15.30 2.65
C LEU A 139 -11.62 14.97 1.31
N SER A 140 -11.38 15.78 0.28
CA SER A 140 -11.95 15.56 -1.05
C SER A 140 -11.46 14.25 -1.69
N ASP A 141 -10.20 13.88 -1.43
CA ASP A 141 -9.56 12.66 -1.91
C ASP A 141 -10.13 11.38 -1.26
N VAL A 142 -10.76 11.48 -0.08
CA VAL A 142 -11.36 10.31 0.58
C VAL A 142 -12.61 9.85 -0.17
N GLN A 143 -12.65 8.57 -0.51
CA GLN A 143 -13.78 7.97 -1.23
C GLN A 143 -14.88 7.52 -0.24
N PHE A 144 -16.10 8.04 -0.41
CA PHE A 144 -17.25 7.75 0.46
C PHE A 144 -18.49 7.22 -0.29
N GLY A 145 -18.39 7.02 -1.61
CA GLY A 145 -19.54 6.55 -2.39
C GLY A 145 -20.03 5.19 -1.91
N ALA A 146 -21.33 4.95 -2.03
CA ALA A 146 -21.97 3.73 -1.54
C ALA A 146 -21.27 2.44 -2.00
N SER A 147 -20.83 2.39 -3.27
CA SER A 147 -20.07 1.26 -3.82
C SER A 147 -18.68 1.10 -3.19
N THR A 148 -18.02 2.21 -2.85
CA THR A 148 -16.73 2.18 -2.15
C THR A 148 -16.93 1.64 -0.74
N ILE A 149 -17.89 2.18 0.01
CA ILE A 149 -18.18 1.72 1.38
C ILE A 149 -18.54 0.23 1.39
N ALA A 150 -19.40 -0.21 0.48
CA ALA A 150 -19.72 -1.63 0.31
C ALA A 150 -18.45 -2.46 0.04
N GLY A 151 -17.60 -2.03 -0.89
CA GLY A 151 -16.33 -2.70 -1.16
C GLY A 151 -15.39 -2.77 0.04
N ARG A 152 -15.29 -1.68 0.84
CA ARG A 152 -14.50 -1.68 2.08
C ARG A 152 -15.04 -2.66 3.11
N VAL A 153 -16.35 -2.72 3.27
CA VAL A 153 -17.01 -3.67 4.18
C VAL A 153 -16.78 -5.10 3.73
N SER A 154 -16.89 -5.39 2.43
CA SER A 154 -16.58 -6.71 1.88
C SER A 154 -15.13 -7.11 2.16
N THR A 155 -14.16 -6.24 1.88
CA THR A 155 -12.74 -6.52 2.18
C THR A 155 -12.49 -6.76 3.66
N MET A 156 -13.11 -5.97 4.56
CA MET A 156 -13.01 -6.21 6.00
C MET A 156 -13.63 -7.57 6.39
N SER A 157 -14.76 -7.95 5.78
CA SER A 157 -15.40 -9.25 6.02
C SER A 157 -14.54 -10.42 5.53
N GLU A 158 -13.89 -10.28 4.38
CA GLU A 158 -12.95 -11.27 3.84
C GLU A 158 -11.75 -11.45 4.79
N ASP A 159 -11.18 -10.35 5.27
CA ASP A 159 -10.07 -10.38 6.22
C ASP A 159 -10.47 -11.06 7.54
N LEU A 160 -11.64 -10.72 8.09
CA LEU A 160 -12.19 -11.40 9.27
C LEU A 160 -12.38 -12.90 9.03
N THR A 161 -12.83 -13.30 7.84
CA THR A 161 -13.00 -14.72 7.49
C THR A 161 -11.66 -15.45 7.47
N VAL A 162 -10.62 -14.84 6.90
CA VAL A 162 -9.26 -15.41 6.88
C VAL A 162 -8.67 -15.53 8.29
N GLN A 163 -8.92 -14.53 9.15
CA GLN A 163 -8.50 -14.58 10.55
C GLN A 163 -9.22 -15.69 11.31
N LEU A 164 -10.54 -15.81 11.15
CA LEU A 164 -11.33 -16.87 11.79
C LEU A 164 -10.91 -18.27 11.32
N ASP A 165 -10.64 -18.48 10.02
CA ASP A 165 -10.16 -19.75 9.49
C ASP A 165 -8.80 -20.14 10.10
N ARG A 166 -7.91 -19.17 10.23
CA ARG A 166 -6.61 -19.36 10.90
C ARG A 166 -6.79 -19.71 12.37
N ASP A 167 -7.63 -18.99 13.08
CA ASP A 167 -7.88 -19.22 14.51
C ASP A 167 -8.50 -20.60 14.73
N LEU A 168 -9.46 -21.02 13.91
CA LEU A 168 -10.05 -22.35 13.95
C LEU A 168 -9.02 -23.45 13.66
N SER A 169 -8.09 -23.22 12.72
CA SER A 169 -7.03 -24.18 12.39
C SER A 169 -5.98 -24.35 13.49
N THR A 170 -5.85 -23.36 14.38
CA THR A 170 -4.84 -23.32 15.44
C THR A 170 -5.41 -23.54 16.85
N CYS A 171 -6.73 -23.39 17.04
CA CYS A 171 -7.36 -23.63 18.31
C CYS A 171 -7.29 -25.11 18.71
N ARG A 172 -7.15 -25.38 20.00
CA ARG A 172 -7.12 -26.74 20.54
C ARG A 172 -8.52 -27.27 20.82
N TRP A 173 -9.40 -26.39 21.28
CA TRP A 173 -10.81 -26.67 21.50
C TRP A 173 -11.64 -25.45 21.10
N PHE A 174 -12.88 -25.71 20.69
CA PHE A 174 -13.87 -24.67 20.46
C PHE A 174 -15.25 -25.17 20.90
N SER A 175 -16.13 -24.23 21.25
CA SER A 175 -17.56 -24.47 21.47
C SER A 175 -18.36 -23.52 20.61
N ILE A 176 -19.50 -24.00 20.09
CA ILE A 176 -20.42 -23.20 19.27
C ILE A 176 -21.76 -23.14 19.98
N GLN A 177 -22.31 -21.94 20.11
CA GLN A 177 -23.68 -21.70 20.54
C GLN A 177 -24.47 -21.12 19.37
N CYS A 178 -25.61 -21.71 19.07
CA CYS A 178 -26.52 -21.25 18.02
C CYS A 178 -27.80 -20.73 18.67
N ASP A 179 -28.22 -19.52 18.30
CA ASP A 179 -29.49 -18.92 18.73
C ASP A 179 -30.34 -18.60 17.51
N GLU A 180 -31.54 -19.18 17.46
CA GLU A 180 -32.49 -18.99 16.37
C GLU A 180 -33.59 -18.02 16.81
N THR A 181 -33.79 -16.98 16.03
CA THR A 181 -34.86 -15.99 16.24
C THR A 181 -35.72 -15.87 14.99
N VAL A 182 -36.96 -15.44 15.14
CA VAL A 182 -37.87 -15.20 14.03
C VAL A 182 -38.19 -13.71 13.99
N ASP A 183 -37.96 -13.08 12.83
CA ASP A 183 -38.30 -11.67 12.66
C ASP A 183 -39.81 -11.44 12.51
N THR A 184 -40.24 -10.18 12.54
CA THR A 184 -41.65 -9.81 12.43
C THR A 184 -42.28 -10.16 11.08
N ILE A 185 -41.49 -10.52 10.08
CA ILE A 185 -41.90 -10.91 8.73
C ILE A 185 -41.80 -12.45 8.57
N SER A 186 -41.56 -13.19 9.66
CA SER A 186 -41.40 -14.65 9.69
C SER A 186 -40.14 -15.18 8.99
N THR A 187 -39.10 -14.36 8.86
CA THR A 187 -37.77 -14.82 8.45
C THR A 187 -37.02 -15.36 9.65
N VAL A 188 -36.51 -16.59 9.54
CA VAL A 188 -35.64 -17.20 10.54
C VAL A 188 -34.24 -16.60 10.44
N GLN A 189 -33.72 -16.08 11.56
CA GLN A 189 -32.36 -15.56 11.69
C GLN A 189 -31.58 -16.44 12.68
N LEU A 190 -30.45 -16.98 12.24
CA LEU A 190 -29.55 -17.80 13.06
C LEU A 190 -28.30 -16.99 13.41
N ILE A 191 -28.02 -16.87 14.70
CA ILE A 191 -26.78 -16.28 15.22
C ILE A 191 -25.91 -17.41 15.77
N MET A 192 -24.64 -17.43 15.38
CA MET A 192 -23.65 -18.39 15.88
C MET A 192 -22.57 -17.65 16.68
N PHE A 193 -22.37 -18.07 17.92
CA PHE A 193 -21.26 -17.63 18.77
C PHE A 193 -20.23 -18.75 18.85
N VAL A 194 -18.98 -18.44 18.55
CA VAL A 194 -17.87 -19.39 18.63
C VAL A 194 -16.92 -18.91 19.72
N GLN A 195 -16.64 -19.79 20.69
CA GLN A 195 -15.65 -19.55 21.73
C GLN A 195 -14.49 -20.51 21.51
N MET A 196 -13.26 -19.99 21.50
CA MET A 196 -12.05 -20.74 21.16
C MET A 196 -11.07 -20.75 22.33
N VAL A 197 -10.34 -21.87 22.49
CA VAL A 197 -9.26 -22.04 23.47
C VAL A 197 -8.00 -22.45 22.72
N PHE A 198 -6.94 -21.66 22.88
CA PHE A 198 -5.63 -21.91 22.26
C PHE A 198 -4.70 -22.67 23.22
N ASP A 199 -3.54 -23.12 22.71
CA ASP A 199 -2.58 -23.91 23.48
C ASP A 199 -1.97 -23.18 24.69
N ASP A 200 -1.89 -21.86 24.62
CA ASP A 200 -1.46 -20.99 25.73
C ASP A 200 -2.59 -20.69 26.73
N ILE A 201 -3.74 -21.37 26.59
CA ILE A 201 -4.94 -21.19 27.41
C ILE A 201 -5.55 -19.79 27.24
N SER A 202 -5.13 -19.04 26.22
CA SER A 202 -5.81 -17.79 25.86
C SER A 202 -7.20 -18.09 25.30
N THR A 203 -8.12 -17.16 25.57
CA THR A 203 -9.51 -17.19 25.07
C THR A 203 -9.76 -15.95 24.25
N ASN A 204 -10.43 -16.11 23.10
CA ASN A 204 -10.97 -15.02 22.29
C ASN A 204 -12.46 -14.85 22.61
#